data_AF-A0A358JXE0-F1
#
_entry.id   AF-A0A358JXE0-F1
#
_cell.length_a   1.000
_cell.length_b   1.000
_cell.length_c   1.000
_cell.angle_alpha   90.00
_cell.angle_beta   90.00
_cell.angle_gamma   90.00
#
_symmetry.space_group_name_H-M   'P 1'
#
loop_
_entity.id
_entity.type
_entity.pdbx_description
1 polymer ?
#
loop_
_entity_poly.entity_id
_entity_poly.type
_entity_poly.pdbx_seq_one_letter_code
_entity_poly.pdbx_strand_id
1 'polypeptide(L)'
;MTNIPNIGKPAANALSNIGITELEQLSQIDEKNLLKIHGIGPKAVSILKQALADSNLKFNKGEILPYSPYFAVLGSLGCNNAPKREVIRDFLIGSFGKNKQTVSELCNKDFNTNFNVPEKSISSLEIITIITHGKEGAAEVIAITADSEKHCFAFFINFENHRKDAKIKALSTYSK
;
A
#
# COMPACT_ATOMS: atom_id res chain seq x y z
N MET A 1 -1.26 5.20 23.78
CA MET A 1 -2.40 5.01 22.88
C MET A 1 -3.22 6.28 22.96
N THR A 2 -3.03 7.14 21.97
CA THR A 2 -3.56 8.50 21.95
C THR A 2 -4.63 8.59 20.87
N ASN A 3 -5.85 8.98 21.24
CA ASN A 3 -6.99 8.98 20.33
C ASN A 3 -6.83 10.00 19.19
N ILE A 4 -7.41 9.70 18.03
CA ILE A 4 -7.54 10.66 16.92
C ILE A 4 -8.41 11.86 17.36
N PRO A 5 -7.98 13.11 17.09
CA PRO A 5 -8.76 14.30 17.41
C PRO A 5 -10.07 14.35 16.59
N ASN A 6 -11.00 15.21 17.00
CA ASN A 6 -12.24 15.40 16.25
C ASN A 6 -11.93 16.01 14.87
N ILE A 7 -12.22 15.24 13.82
CA ILE A 7 -12.10 15.62 12.42
C ILE A 7 -13.44 15.38 11.71
N GLY A 8 -13.60 15.90 10.49
CA GLY A 8 -14.82 15.70 9.72
C GLY A 8 -15.15 14.21 9.56
N LYS A 9 -16.43 13.84 9.65
CA LYS A 9 -16.93 12.47 9.54
C LYS A 9 -16.33 11.67 8.35
N PRO A 10 -16.15 12.24 7.14
CA PRO A 10 -15.49 11.52 6.05
C PRO A 10 -14.05 11.10 6.38
N ALA A 11 -13.26 12.00 6.96
CA ALA A 11 -11.87 11.71 7.30
C ALA A 11 -11.76 10.72 8.47
N ALA A 12 -12.65 10.84 9.47
CA ALA A 12 -12.72 9.88 10.58
C ALA A 12 -13.06 8.46 10.09
N ASN A 13 -14.06 8.34 9.21
CA ASN A 13 -14.42 7.06 8.60
C ASN A 13 -13.27 6.49 7.76
N ALA A 14 -12.62 7.34 6.94
CA ALA A 14 -11.50 6.93 6.11
C ALA A 14 -10.34 6.35 6.92
N LEU A 15 -9.96 7.01 8.05
CA LEU A 15 -8.95 6.48 8.98
C LEU A 15 -9.40 5.14 9.59
N SER A 16 -10.64 5.06 10.08
CA SER A 16 -11.16 3.83 10.67
C SER A 16 -11.19 2.67 9.67
N ASN A 17 -11.49 2.94 8.39
CA ASN A 17 -11.55 1.92 7.35
C ASN A 17 -10.18 1.28 7.09
N ILE A 18 -9.11 2.07 7.17
CA ILE A 18 -7.72 1.60 7.07
C ILE A 18 -7.13 1.14 8.41
N GLY A 19 -7.98 0.96 9.44
CA GLY A 19 -7.58 0.45 10.76
C GLY A 19 -6.84 1.45 11.65
N ILE A 20 -6.89 2.75 11.33
CA ILE A 20 -6.28 3.80 12.15
C ILE A 20 -7.30 4.39 13.11
N THR A 21 -7.06 4.14 14.38
CA THR A 21 -7.86 4.64 15.50
C THR A 21 -7.02 5.48 16.49
N GLU A 22 -5.69 5.50 16.33
CA GLU A 22 -4.75 6.15 17.25
C GLU A 22 -3.66 6.94 16.52
N LEU A 23 -3.11 7.97 17.17
CA LEU A 23 -2.04 8.80 16.63
C LEU A 23 -0.73 8.03 16.41
N GLU A 24 -0.44 7.04 17.25
CA GLU A 24 0.73 6.17 17.12
C GLU A 24 0.67 5.36 15.82
N GLN A 25 -0.51 4.86 15.43
CA GLN A 25 -0.72 4.19 14.15
C GLN A 25 -0.59 5.17 12.99
N LEU A 26 -1.18 6.36 13.13
CA LEU A 26 -1.07 7.42 12.14
C LEU A 26 0.37 7.88 11.89
N SER A 27 1.21 7.88 12.92
CA SER A 27 2.63 8.25 12.83
C SER A 27 3.43 7.34 11.89
N GLN A 28 2.91 6.14 11.57
CA GLN A 28 3.54 5.20 10.64
C GLN A 28 3.29 5.56 9.17
N ILE A 29 2.32 6.45 8.89
CA ILE A 29 1.97 6.92 7.55
C ILE A 29 2.67 8.26 7.27
N ASP A 30 3.06 8.48 6.01
CA ASP A 30 3.52 9.79 5.56
C ASP A 30 2.36 10.70 5.13
N GLU A 31 2.55 12.00 5.32
CA GLU A 31 1.54 13.04 5.04
C GLU A 31 1.03 13.01 3.59
N LYS A 32 1.90 12.66 2.62
CA LYS A 32 1.56 12.67 1.19
C LYS A 32 0.65 11.50 0.82
N ASN A 33 0.94 10.29 1.31
CA ASN A 33 0.08 9.13 1.08
C ASN A 33 -1.25 9.28 1.82
N LEU A 34 -1.26 9.87 3.02
CA LEU A 34 -2.50 10.13 3.75
C LEU A 34 -3.49 10.99 2.95
N LEU A 35 -2.99 12.01 2.25
CA LEU A 35 -3.80 12.88 1.39
C LEU A 35 -4.41 12.19 0.16
N LYS A 36 -3.93 11.00 -0.22
CA LYS A 36 -4.49 10.25 -1.34
C LYS A 36 -5.71 9.42 -0.96
N ILE A 37 -5.94 9.23 0.34
CA ILE A 37 -7.09 8.46 0.84
C ILE A 37 -8.37 9.26 0.57
N HIS A 38 -9.32 8.63 -0.11
CA HIS A 38 -10.62 9.23 -0.36
C HIS A 38 -11.29 9.63 0.96
N GLY A 39 -11.77 10.88 1.04
CA GLY A 39 -12.41 11.44 2.23
C GLY A 39 -11.46 12.18 3.18
N ILE A 40 -10.13 12.09 3.01
CA ILE A 40 -9.16 12.87 3.78
C ILE A 40 -8.70 14.09 3.00
N GLY A 41 -9.10 15.28 3.48
CA GLY A 41 -8.70 16.56 2.89
C GLY A 41 -7.60 17.30 3.66
N PRO A 42 -7.01 18.36 3.08
CA PRO A 42 -5.91 19.13 3.70
C PRO A 42 -6.23 19.67 5.10
N LYS A 43 -7.49 20.03 5.36
CA LYS A 43 -7.94 20.48 6.69
C LYS A 43 -7.81 19.39 7.75
N ALA A 44 -8.22 18.15 7.42
CA ALA A 44 -8.08 17.02 8.34
C ALA A 44 -6.60 16.73 8.59
N VAL A 45 -5.78 16.73 7.54
CA VAL A 45 -4.32 16.52 7.66
C VAL A 45 -3.65 17.57 8.54
N SER A 46 -4.03 18.85 8.41
CA SER A 46 -3.50 19.91 9.28
C SER A 46 -3.83 19.68 10.76
N ILE A 47 -5.07 19.30 11.08
CA ILE A 47 -5.48 18.96 12.46
C ILE A 47 -4.70 17.77 12.99
N LEU A 48 -4.58 16.71 12.18
CA LEU A 48 -3.85 15.50 12.54
C LEU A 48 -2.35 15.77 12.76
N LYS A 49 -1.75 16.63 11.94
CA LYS A 49 -0.35 17.05 12.07
C LYS A 49 -0.09 17.77 13.40
N GLN A 50 -1.00 18.66 13.78
CA GLN A 50 -0.92 19.35 15.08
C GLN A 50 -1.05 18.35 16.23
N ALA A 51 -2.04 17.44 16.18
CA ALA A 51 -2.25 16.44 17.23
C ALA A 51 -1.05 15.49 17.38
N LEU A 52 -0.42 15.09 16.27
CA LEU A 52 0.84 14.34 16.31
C LEU A 52 1.93 15.14 17.03
N ALA A 53 2.13 16.40 16.67
CA ALA A 53 3.15 17.26 17.27
C ALA A 53 2.93 17.46 18.78
N ASP A 54 1.67 17.70 19.20
CA ASP A 54 1.29 17.84 20.61
C ASP A 54 1.57 16.56 21.42
N SER A 55 1.60 15.41 20.74
CA SER A 55 1.92 14.10 21.33
C SER A 55 3.40 13.71 21.17
N ASN A 56 4.28 14.63 20.75
CA ASN A 56 5.68 14.36 20.39
C ASN A 56 5.88 13.29 19.30
N LEU A 57 4.86 13.12 18.45
CA LEU A 57 4.88 12.26 17.27
C LEU A 57 5.01 13.12 16.01
N LYS A 58 5.27 12.46 14.89
CA LYS A 58 5.29 13.07 13.56
C LYS A 58 4.86 12.04 12.52
N PHE A 59 4.42 12.52 11.37
CA PHE A 59 4.25 11.64 10.22
C PHE A 59 5.58 10.98 9.86
N ASN A 60 5.47 9.78 9.27
CA ASN A 60 6.61 9.09 8.71
C ASN A 60 7.22 9.93 7.57
N LYS A 61 8.52 9.75 7.31
CA LYS A 61 9.22 10.42 6.21
C LYS A 61 8.74 9.94 4.82
N GLY A 62 8.07 8.78 4.79
CA GLY A 62 7.60 8.13 3.57
C GLY A 62 8.70 7.31 2.91
N GLU A 63 8.28 6.30 2.17
CA GLU A 63 9.16 5.47 1.36
C GLU A 63 9.14 5.95 -0.09
N ILE A 64 10.29 5.87 -0.77
CA ILE A 64 10.36 6.20 -2.20
C ILE A 64 9.75 5.03 -2.98
N LEU A 65 8.62 5.31 -3.62
CA LEU A 65 7.93 4.37 -4.50
C LEU A 65 8.41 4.56 -5.96
N PRO A 66 8.34 3.53 -6.81
CA PRO A 66 8.79 3.60 -8.22
C PRO A 66 8.03 4.67 -9.02
N TYR A 67 6.80 4.95 -8.63
CA TYR A 67 5.99 6.06 -9.10
C TYR A 67 4.98 6.44 -8.02
N SER A 68 4.29 7.58 -8.20
CA SER A 68 3.20 7.99 -7.31
C SER A 68 1.86 7.48 -7.84
N PRO A 69 1.28 6.40 -7.30
CA PRO A 69 -0.07 5.98 -7.68
C PRO A 69 -1.11 7.00 -7.21
N TYR A 70 -2.29 6.96 -7.84
CA TYR A 70 -3.42 7.82 -7.52
C TYR A 70 -4.12 7.44 -6.20
N PHE A 71 -3.83 6.26 -5.65
CA PHE A 71 -4.29 5.78 -4.35
C PHE A 71 -3.17 5.81 -3.30
N ALA A 72 -3.54 5.76 -2.02
CA ALA A 72 -2.58 5.65 -0.93
C ALA A 72 -1.96 4.24 -0.88
N VAL A 73 -0.65 4.13 -0.76
CA VAL A 73 0.00 2.84 -0.46
C VAL A 73 0.43 2.86 0.99
N LEU A 74 0.02 1.85 1.76
CA LEU A 74 0.22 1.78 3.20
C LEU A 74 0.90 0.46 3.61
N GLY A 75 1.38 0.41 4.85
CA GLY A 75 1.90 -0.81 5.46
C GLY A 75 3.40 -1.02 5.25
N SER A 76 3.78 -2.26 4.94
CA SER A 76 5.16 -2.72 4.91
C SER A 76 5.90 -2.25 3.63
N LEU A 77 6.20 -0.96 3.55
CA LEU A 77 6.80 -0.34 2.34
C LEU A 77 8.33 -0.33 2.34
N GLY A 78 8.95 -0.35 3.53
CA GLY A 78 10.40 -0.33 3.69
C GLY A 78 11.07 -1.61 3.21
N CYS A 79 12.32 -1.46 2.77
CA CYS A 79 13.11 -2.53 2.16
C CYS A 79 14.48 -2.59 2.85
N ASN A 80 14.67 -3.59 3.73
CA ASN A 80 15.91 -3.79 4.48
C ASN A 80 16.99 -4.46 3.60
N ASN A 81 17.39 -3.82 2.50
CA ASN A 81 18.30 -4.39 1.49
C ASN A 81 17.77 -5.74 0.95
N ALA A 82 16.47 -5.80 0.67
CA ALA A 82 15.76 -6.98 0.18
C ALA A 82 15.19 -6.73 -1.24
N PRO A 83 16.01 -6.86 -2.30
CA PRO A 83 15.61 -6.46 -3.66
C PRO A 83 14.38 -7.18 -4.20
N LYS A 84 14.21 -8.47 -3.90
CA LYS A 84 13.01 -9.20 -4.34
C LYS A 84 11.73 -8.71 -3.68
N ARG A 85 11.83 -8.20 -2.45
CA ARG A 85 10.71 -7.59 -1.75
C ARG A 85 10.32 -6.27 -2.42
N GLU A 86 11.29 -5.47 -2.87
CA GLU A 86 11.05 -4.28 -3.71
C GLU A 86 10.33 -4.66 -5.00
N VAL A 87 10.81 -5.70 -5.70
CA VAL A 87 10.16 -6.20 -6.92
C VAL A 87 8.70 -6.59 -6.67
N ILE A 88 8.40 -7.30 -5.58
CA ILE A 88 7.01 -7.68 -5.24
C ILE A 88 6.17 -6.44 -4.92
N ARG A 89 6.67 -5.54 -4.07
CA ARG A 89 5.97 -4.29 -3.70
C ARG A 89 5.62 -3.48 -4.95
N ASP A 90 6.60 -3.28 -5.83
CA ASP A 90 6.48 -2.46 -7.02
C ASP A 90 5.57 -3.13 -8.06
N PHE A 91 5.62 -4.46 -8.16
CA PHE A 91 4.68 -5.25 -8.96
C PHE A 91 3.24 -5.09 -8.46
N LEU A 92 3.01 -5.15 -7.15
CA LEU A 92 1.68 -4.98 -6.55
C LEU A 92 1.14 -3.57 -6.83
N ILE A 93 1.93 -2.53 -6.53
CA ILE A 93 1.57 -1.13 -6.80
C ILE A 93 1.26 -0.94 -8.30
N GLY A 94 2.15 -1.42 -9.17
CA GLY A 94 2.01 -1.42 -10.63
C GLY A 94 0.71 -2.05 -11.11
N SER A 95 0.39 -3.22 -10.57
CA SER A 95 -0.77 -4.01 -10.95
C SER A 95 -2.08 -3.32 -10.56
N PHE A 96 -2.23 -2.90 -9.30
CA PHE A 96 -3.44 -2.18 -8.85
C PHE A 96 -3.53 -0.76 -9.46
N GLY A 97 -2.41 -0.13 -9.78
CA GLY A 97 -2.33 1.15 -10.48
C GLY A 97 -2.54 1.07 -11.98
N LYS A 98 -2.70 -0.13 -12.55
CA LYS A 98 -2.76 -0.38 -14.00
C LYS A 98 -1.58 0.20 -14.78
N ASN A 99 -0.42 0.30 -14.14
CA ASN A 99 0.82 0.74 -14.77
C ASN A 99 1.47 -0.44 -15.50
N LYS A 100 1.07 -0.64 -16.76
CA LYS A 100 1.57 -1.73 -17.61
C LYS A 100 3.08 -1.70 -17.80
N GLN A 101 3.68 -0.51 -17.87
CA GLN A 101 5.13 -0.36 -18.04
C GLN A 101 5.88 -0.90 -16.81
N THR A 102 5.51 -0.46 -15.59
CA THR A 102 6.15 -0.97 -14.37
C THR A 102 5.97 -2.47 -14.24
N VAL A 103 4.79 -3.01 -14.56
CA VAL A 103 4.54 -4.45 -14.48
C VAL A 103 5.40 -5.23 -15.49
N SER A 104 5.51 -4.77 -16.74
CA SER A 104 6.27 -5.47 -17.78
C SER A 104 7.78 -5.44 -17.54
N GLU A 105 8.31 -4.38 -16.92
CA GLU A 105 9.73 -4.30 -16.53
C GLU A 105 10.10 -5.36 -15.47
N LEU A 106 9.19 -5.64 -14.53
CA LEU A 106 9.39 -6.55 -13.40
C LEU A 106 9.08 -8.03 -13.72
N CYS A 107 8.40 -8.29 -14.83
CA CYS A 107 7.93 -9.61 -15.21
C CYS A 107 8.67 -10.13 -16.45
N ASN A 108 8.86 -11.45 -16.53
CA ASN A 108 9.48 -12.06 -17.71
C ASN A 108 8.50 -12.38 -18.85
N LYS A 109 7.22 -12.22 -18.57
CA LYS A 109 6.09 -12.41 -19.48
C LYS A 109 4.91 -11.58 -18.97
N ASP A 110 3.90 -11.44 -19.80
CA ASP A 110 2.66 -10.77 -19.39
C ASP A 110 1.86 -11.64 -18.42
N PHE A 111 1.45 -11.06 -17.30
CA PHE A 111 0.52 -11.65 -16.36
C PHE A 111 -0.83 -10.98 -16.46
N ASN A 112 -1.90 -11.77 -16.35
CA ASN A 112 -3.23 -11.20 -16.16
C ASN A 112 -3.31 -10.61 -14.74
N THR A 113 -3.21 -9.28 -14.64
CA THR A 113 -3.32 -8.52 -13.39
C THR A 113 -4.73 -7.95 -13.17
N ASN A 114 -5.74 -8.50 -13.85
CA ASN A 114 -7.13 -8.14 -13.62
C ASN A 114 -7.63 -8.77 -12.31
N PHE A 115 -7.19 -8.22 -11.19
CA PHE A 115 -7.77 -8.50 -9.89
C PHE A 115 -9.16 -7.88 -9.90
N ASN A 116 -10.20 -8.65 -9.62
CA ASN A 116 -11.62 -8.25 -9.69
C ASN A 116 -12.00 -7.17 -8.64
N VAL A 117 -11.15 -6.17 -8.43
CA VAL A 117 -11.48 -4.91 -7.77
C VAL A 117 -12.17 -4.05 -8.81
N PRO A 118 -13.35 -3.49 -8.52
CA PRO A 118 -14.02 -2.57 -9.43
C PRO A 118 -13.02 -1.51 -9.93
N GLU A 119 -13.04 -1.17 -11.21
CA GLU A 119 -12.19 -0.09 -11.74
C GLU A 119 -12.52 1.29 -11.13
N LYS A 120 -13.56 1.37 -10.29
CA LYS A 120 -13.87 2.49 -9.41
C LYS A 120 -12.72 2.70 -8.42
N SER A 121 -12.35 3.96 -8.23
CA SER A 121 -11.10 4.41 -7.59
C SER A 121 -10.78 3.67 -6.28
N ILE A 122 -9.78 2.80 -6.34
CA ILE A 122 -9.05 2.34 -5.15
C ILE A 122 -8.68 3.58 -4.34
N SER A 123 -8.99 3.58 -3.05
CA SER A 123 -8.63 4.64 -2.10
C SER A 123 -7.27 4.34 -1.48
N SER A 124 -7.07 3.09 -1.04
CA SER A 124 -5.80 2.62 -0.51
C SER A 124 -5.47 1.18 -0.89
N LEU A 125 -4.18 0.89 -0.95
CA LEU A 125 -3.61 -0.45 -1.03
C LEU A 125 -2.73 -0.65 0.21
N GLU A 126 -3.17 -1.51 1.11
CA GLU A 126 -2.44 -1.88 2.32
C GLU A 126 -1.60 -3.13 2.05
N ILE A 127 -0.27 -2.98 2.10
CA ILE A 127 0.66 -4.11 1.99
C ILE A 127 0.91 -4.64 3.39
N ILE A 128 0.22 -5.73 3.74
CA ILE A 128 0.24 -6.30 5.09
C ILE A 128 1.56 -7.03 5.32
N THR A 129 1.95 -7.91 4.41
CA THR A 129 3.21 -8.64 4.48
C THR A 129 3.80 -8.88 3.10
N ILE A 130 5.13 -8.93 3.05
CA ILE A 130 5.89 -9.47 1.92
C ILE A 130 7.02 -10.30 2.50
N ILE A 131 7.05 -11.57 2.14
CA ILE A 131 8.12 -12.51 2.48
C ILE A 131 8.81 -12.98 1.21
N THR A 132 10.12 -13.24 1.29
CA THR A 132 10.90 -13.77 0.18
C THR A 132 11.94 -14.76 0.69
N HIS A 133 12.14 -15.86 -0.04
CA HIS A 133 13.21 -16.82 0.22
C HIS A 133 13.66 -17.48 -1.09
N GLY A 134 14.96 -17.43 -1.40
CA GLY A 134 15.49 -18.02 -2.64
C GLY A 134 14.86 -17.43 -3.90
N LYS A 135 14.03 -18.22 -4.60
CA LYS A 135 13.26 -17.83 -5.80
C LYS A 135 11.77 -17.66 -5.53
N GLU A 136 11.36 -17.71 -4.27
CA GLU A 136 9.96 -17.71 -3.86
C GLU A 136 9.66 -16.42 -3.10
N GLY A 137 8.44 -15.94 -3.25
CA GLY A 137 7.91 -14.85 -2.47
C GLY A 137 6.42 -15.00 -2.29
N ALA A 138 5.91 -14.37 -1.24
CA ALA A 138 4.49 -14.25 -1.02
C ALA A 138 4.16 -12.86 -0.48
N ALA A 139 2.95 -12.41 -0.77
CA ALA A 139 2.44 -11.16 -0.26
C ALA A 139 0.96 -11.24 0.11
N GLU A 140 0.60 -10.51 1.15
CA GLU A 140 -0.79 -10.27 1.53
C GLU A 140 -1.07 -8.78 1.40
N VAL A 141 -2.17 -8.44 0.73
CA VAL A 141 -2.60 -7.05 0.58
C VAL A 141 -4.11 -6.92 0.75
N ILE A 142 -4.53 -5.73 1.16
CA ILE A 142 -5.94 -5.33 1.20
C ILE A 142 -6.08 -4.11 0.31
N ALA A 143 -6.91 -4.20 -0.72
CA ALA A 143 -7.34 -3.06 -1.51
C ALA A 143 -8.66 -2.53 -0.92
N ILE A 144 -8.70 -1.23 -0.62
CA ILE A 144 -9.88 -0.56 -0.08
C ILE A 144 -10.37 0.45 -1.10
N THR A 145 -11.63 0.34 -1.50
CA THR A 145 -12.27 1.22 -2.47
C THR A 145 -12.75 2.52 -1.81
N ALA A 146 -13.09 3.53 -2.61
CA ALA A 146 -13.62 4.80 -2.10
C ALA A 146 -14.94 4.67 -1.31
N ASP A 147 -15.75 3.65 -1.61
CA ASP A 147 -16.97 3.28 -0.87
C ASP A 147 -16.70 2.33 0.31
N SER A 148 -15.43 2.13 0.68
CA SER A 148 -14.98 1.37 1.86
C SER A 148 -15.13 -0.16 1.75
N GLU A 149 -15.35 -0.70 0.55
CA GLU A 149 -15.28 -2.15 0.32
C GLU A 149 -13.83 -2.63 0.43
N LYS A 150 -13.63 -3.77 1.09
CA LYS A 150 -12.31 -4.39 1.29
C LYS A 150 -12.18 -5.62 0.42
N HIS A 151 -11.11 -5.68 -0.35
CA HIS A 151 -10.75 -6.84 -1.17
C HIS A 151 -9.40 -7.37 -0.70
N CYS A 152 -9.40 -8.58 -0.16
CA CYS A 152 -8.18 -9.19 0.38
C CYS A 152 -7.56 -10.11 -0.66
N PHE A 153 -6.24 -10.03 -0.82
CA PHE A 153 -5.50 -10.84 -1.78
C PHE A 153 -4.28 -11.51 -1.15
N ALA A 154 -4.06 -12.76 -1.50
CA ALA A 154 -2.82 -13.49 -1.26
C ALA A 154 -2.14 -13.80 -2.60
N PHE A 155 -0.86 -13.45 -2.69
CA PHE A 155 -0.03 -13.65 -3.86
C PHE A 155 1.08 -14.64 -3.54
N PHE A 156 1.28 -15.62 -4.42
CA PHE A 156 2.42 -16.53 -4.42
C PHE A 156 3.21 -16.33 -5.70
N ILE A 157 4.49 -16.02 -5.56
CA ILE A 157 5.34 -15.46 -6.61
C ILE A 157 6.59 -16.33 -6.75
N ASN A 158 6.90 -16.73 -7.99
CA ASN A 158 8.16 -17.39 -8.31
C ASN A 158 9.01 -16.50 -9.22
N PHE A 159 10.27 -16.35 -8.88
CA PHE A 159 11.28 -15.64 -9.65
C PHE A 159 12.05 -16.58 -10.58
N GLU A 160 12.61 -16.03 -11.65
CA GLU A 160 13.41 -16.81 -12.61
C GLU A 160 14.65 -17.46 -11.95
N ASN A 161 15.29 -16.74 -11.04
CA ASN A 161 16.53 -17.16 -10.41
C ASN A 161 16.75 -16.47 -9.04
N HIS A 162 17.88 -16.75 -8.39
CA HIS A 162 18.19 -16.26 -7.04
C HIS A 162 18.77 -14.83 -7.02
N ARG A 163 19.11 -14.24 -8.17
CA ARG A 163 19.72 -12.90 -8.24
C ARG A 163 18.76 -11.83 -7.72
N LYS A 164 19.33 -10.69 -7.36
CA LYS A 164 18.62 -9.56 -6.75
C LYS A 164 17.63 -8.90 -7.71
N ASP A 165 17.97 -8.89 -9.00
CA ASP A 165 17.24 -8.33 -10.14
C ASP A 165 16.36 -9.36 -10.86
N ALA A 166 16.15 -10.54 -10.28
CA ALA A 166 15.37 -11.59 -10.91
C ALA A 166 13.94 -11.11 -11.19
N LYS A 167 13.45 -11.38 -12.40
CA LYS A 167 12.07 -11.08 -12.80
C LYS A 167 11.09 -12.11 -12.26
N ILE A 168 9.83 -11.71 -12.12
CA ILE A 168 8.72 -12.59 -11.79
C ILE A 168 8.44 -13.51 -12.99
N LYS A 169 8.43 -14.83 -12.74
CA LYS A 169 8.21 -15.91 -13.71
C LYS A 169 6.84 -16.57 -13.58
N ALA A 170 6.33 -16.68 -12.36
CA ALA A 170 5.01 -17.24 -12.11
C ALA A 170 4.30 -16.50 -10.99
N LEU A 171 2.98 -16.44 -11.09
CA LEU A 171 2.10 -15.80 -10.13
C LEU A 171 0.85 -16.66 -9.94
N SER A 172 0.51 -16.91 -8.67
CA SER A 172 -0.80 -17.40 -8.27
C SER A 172 -1.43 -16.40 -7.32
N THR A 173 -2.70 -16.07 -7.54
CA THR A 173 -3.44 -15.10 -6.74
C THR A 173 -4.71 -15.73 -6.20
N TYR A 174 -4.98 -15.52 -4.92
CA TYR A 174 -6.22 -15.88 -4.25
C TYR A 174 -6.84 -14.60 -3.70
N SER A 175 -8.17 -14.48 -3.79
CA SER A 175 -8.90 -13.32 -3.31
C SER A 175 -10.12 -13.74 -2.50
N LYS A 176 -10.49 -12.92 -1.52
CA LYS A 176 -11.73 -13.05 -0.75
C LYS A 176 -12.52 -11.75 -0.86
#